data_AF-A0A7Y4L4X9-F1
#
_entry.id   AF-A0A7Y4L4X9-F1
#
_cell.length_a   1.000
_cell.length_b   1.000
_cell.length_c   1.000
_cell.angle_alpha   90.00
_cell.angle_beta   90.00
_cell.angle_gamma   90.00
#
_symmetry.space_group_name_H-M   'P 1'
#
loop_
_entity.id
_entity.type
_entity.pdbx_description
1 polymer ?
#
loop_
_entity_poly.entity_id
_entity_poly.type
_entity_poly.pdbx_seq_one_letter_code
_entity_poly.pdbx_strand_id
1 'polypeptide(L)'
;MAMDPVFAPGVPVAVRRLYADRPELFVPADAARPKRQTSWSGTPANTLGQLLVWVTVCVGGWILATIVMGAVLPTTVTIWVATALAALAVLSTAGILVKSVVEDRGHKSVRLQHGQYLLPADFDEPAARLLTRAQRAVKSVLEATVTRRGLLDDMQNELVLPEQLWDVAQVLREQTVLRARQRDIARGMATAELDTVLGPQRRALALSVAAIDRKVALLEQYATRVQAADAALRAEAALADSDRYLDLLARTEPLHNNTLLENFTDEATALRETFTRSITAARSAGKTLTLPE
;
A
#
# COMPACT_ATOMS: atom_id res chain seq x y z
N MET A 1 -12.87 -11.37 5.00
CA MET A 1 -11.57 -10.70 4.82
C MET A 1 -11.89 -9.25 4.48
N ALA A 2 -11.36 -8.30 5.24
CA ALA A 2 -11.60 -6.89 4.98
C ALA A 2 -10.89 -6.46 3.69
N MET A 3 -11.46 -5.51 2.96
CA MET A 3 -10.79 -4.90 1.81
C MET A 3 -9.60 -4.08 2.29
N ASP A 4 -8.44 -4.26 1.66
CA ASP A 4 -7.26 -3.42 1.88
C ASP A 4 -7.37 -2.11 1.07
N PRO A 5 -6.80 -0.98 1.52
CA PRO A 5 -6.72 0.21 0.68
C PRO A 5 -5.86 -0.07 -0.57
N VAL A 6 -6.17 0.63 -1.66
CA VAL A 6 -5.38 0.57 -2.90
C VAL A 6 -4.59 1.86 -3.05
N PHE A 7 -3.30 1.74 -3.34
CA PHE A 7 -2.41 2.88 -3.56
C PHE A 7 -1.99 2.94 -5.02
N ALA A 8 -1.86 4.16 -5.55
CA ALA A 8 -1.27 4.32 -6.87
C ALA A 8 0.19 3.83 -6.85
N PRO A 9 0.69 3.25 -7.97
CA PRO A 9 2.05 2.72 -8.07
C PRO A 9 3.13 3.73 -7.66
N GLY A 10 2.95 5.01 -7.98
CA GLY A 10 3.87 6.10 -7.63
C GLY A 10 3.86 6.54 -6.15
N VAL A 11 2.94 6.04 -5.32
CA VAL A 11 2.89 6.40 -3.89
C VAL A 11 4.08 5.78 -3.15
N PRO A 12 4.90 6.60 -2.45
CA PRO A 12 6.05 6.10 -1.72
C PRO A 12 5.68 5.05 -0.67
N VAL A 13 6.53 4.01 -0.51
CA VAL A 13 6.34 2.93 0.47
C VAL A 13 6.16 3.46 1.90
N ALA A 14 6.84 4.55 2.26
CA ALA A 14 6.69 5.19 3.55
C ALA A 14 5.23 5.64 3.83
N VAL A 15 4.52 6.11 2.80
CA VAL A 15 3.10 6.50 2.91
C VAL A 15 2.21 5.27 3.03
N ARG A 16 2.52 4.19 2.31
CA ARG A 16 1.79 2.93 2.45
C ARG A 16 1.91 2.34 3.85
N ARG A 17 3.12 2.38 4.44
CA ARG A 17 3.37 1.97 5.83
C ARG A 17 2.65 2.87 6.84
N LEU A 18 2.59 4.18 6.57
CA LEU A 18 1.87 5.12 7.41
C LEU A 18 0.38 4.76 7.55
N TYR A 19 -0.24 4.16 6.54
CA TYR A 19 -1.62 3.65 6.68
C TYR A 19 -1.74 2.51 7.68
N ALA A 20 -0.76 1.60 7.73
CA ALA A 20 -0.77 0.50 8.70
C ALA A 20 -0.60 1.01 10.13
N ASP A 21 0.21 2.05 10.33
CA ASP A 21 0.51 2.61 11.64
C ASP A 21 -0.55 3.62 12.13
N ARG A 22 -1.10 4.43 11.19
CA ARG A 22 -2.01 5.55 11.46
C ARG A 22 -3.07 5.70 10.35
N PRO A 23 -4.03 4.76 10.26
CA PRO A 23 -5.08 4.81 9.24
C PRO A 23 -5.98 6.04 9.36
N GLU A 24 -6.13 6.60 10.56
CA GLU A 24 -6.96 7.78 10.86
C GLU A 24 -6.53 9.06 10.13
N LEU A 25 -5.30 9.11 9.62
CA LEU A 25 -4.81 10.25 8.84
C LEU A 25 -5.38 10.28 7.42
N PHE A 26 -5.82 9.13 6.91
CA PHE A 26 -6.26 8.98 5.53
C PHE A 26 -7.73 9.35 5.39
N VAL A 27 -7.99 10.24 4.45
CA VAL A 27 -9.32 10.78 4.16
C VAL A 27 -9.83 10.18 2.85
N PRO A 28 -11.11 9.72 2.80
CA PRO A 28 -11.74 9.23 1.57
C PRO A 28 -11.58 10.20 0.41
N ALA A 29 -11.51 9.67 -0.82
CA ALA A 29 -11.30 10.47 -2.02
C ALA A 29 -12.47 11.44 -2.32
N ASP A 30 -13.67 11.14 -1.82
CA ASP A 30 -14.84 12.02 -1.95
C ASP A 30 -14.88 13.15 -0.92
N ALA A 31 -14.10 13.03 0.15
CA ALA A 31 -14.02 14.07 1.17
C ALA A 31 -13.02 15.16 0.75
N ALA A 32 -13.26 16.39 1.23
CA ALA A 32 -12.43 17.53 0.90
C ALA A 32 -10.96 17.26 1.30
N ARG A 33 -10.04 17.65 0.41
CA ARG A 33 -8.59 17.49 0.63
C ARG A 33 -8.21 17.98 2.03
N PRO A 34 -7.51 17.16 2.83
CA PRO A 34 -7.14 17.55 4.19
C PRO A 34 -6.34 18.85 4.16
N LYS A 35 -6.79 19.84 4.94
CA LYS A 35 -6.12 21.13 5.06
C LYS A 35 -4.78 20.94 5.78
N ARG A 36 -3.86 21.89 5.56
CA ARG A 36 -2.58 21.91 6.28
C ARG A 36 -2.83 21.94 7.78
N GLN A 37 -2.33 20.93 8.48
CA GLN A 37 -2.38 20.88 9.93
C GLN A 37 -1.02 21.25 10.51
N THR A 38 -0.99 22.30 11.30
CA THR A 38 0.14 22.69 12.16
C THR A 38 -0.27 22.51 13.62
N SER A 39 0.67 22.51 14.57
CA SER A 39 0.28 22.37 15.98
C SER A 39 -0.67 23.50 16.42
N TRP A 40 -0.52 24.67 15.81
CA TRP A 40 -1.40 25.84 15.96
C TRP A 40 -2.82 25.62 15.44
N SER A 41 -3.04 24.79 14.41
CA SER A 41 -4.39 24.55 13.88
C SER A 41 -5.13 23.40 14.58
N GLY A 42 -4.40 22.43 15.14
CA GLY A 42 -5.01 21.26 15.79
C GLY A 42 -5.32 21.48 17.26
N THR A 43 -4.41 22.10 18.02
CA THR A 43 -4.58 22.37 19.45
C THR A 43 -3.95 23.72 19.83
N PRO A 44 -4.55 24.86 19.41
CA PRO A 44 -3.98 26.18 19.65
C PRO A 44 -3.77 26.45 21.15
N ALA A 45 -4.75 26.10 21.98
CA ALA A 45 -4.68 26.32 23.43
C ALA A 45 -3.56 25.52 24.12
N ASN A 46 -3.32 24.28 23.68
CA ASN A 46 -2.25 23.45 24.24
C ASN A 46 -0.87 23.95 23.81
N THR A 47 -0.71 24.34 22.55
CA THR A 47 0.55 24.88 22.02
C THR A 47 0.90 26.21 22.72
N LEU A 48 -0.10 27.08 22.89
CA LEU A 48 0.06 28.38 23.56
C LEU A 48 0.34 28.19 25.07
N GLY A 49 -0.35 27.25 25.72
CA GLY A 49 -0.10 26.86 27.10
C GLY A 49 1.31 26.31 27.32
N GLN A 50 1.80 25.42 26.44
CA GLN A 50 3.17 24.90 26.50
C GLN A 50 4.21 26.01 26.29
N LEU A 51 3.97 26.94 25.36
CA LEU A 51 4.84 28.10 25.17
C LEU A 51 4.86 29.00 26.41
N LEU A 52 3.71 29.29 27.02
CA LEU A 52 3.63 30.10 28.24
C LEU A 52 4.36 29.44 29.42
N VAL A 53 4.15 28.14 29.64
CA VAL A 53 4.86 27.39 30.70
C VAL A 53 6.36 27.42 30.43
N TRP A 54 6.78 27.18 29.19
CA TRP A 54 8.19 27.16 28.81
C TRP A 54 8.86 28.53 28.98
N VAL A 55 8.19 29.62 28.55
CA VAL A 55 8.66 31.00 28.75
C VAL A 55 8.75 31.32 30.23
N THR A 56 7.75 30.93 31.03
CA THR A 56 7.76 31.12 32.48
C THR A 56 8.94 30.39 33.14
N VAL A 57 9.24 29.16 32.73
CA VAL A 57 10.40 28.40 33.22
C VAL A 57 11.72 29.08 32.84
N CYS A 58 11.84 29.58 31.61
CA CYS A 58 13.06 30.25 31.15
C CYS A 58 13.28 31.59 31.85
N VAL A 59 12.24 32.42 31.97
CA VAL A 59 12.31 33.71 32.64
C VAL A 59 12.56 33.51 34.14
N GLY A 60 11.83 32.61 34.79
CA GLY A 60 12.01 32.30 36.22
C GLY A 60 13.39 31.71 36.52
N GLY A 61 13.87 30.79 35.69
CA GLY A 61 15.22 30.22 35.81
C GLY A 61 16.31 31.25 35.57
N TRP A 62 16.14 32.17 34.61
CA TRP A 62 17.07 33.26 34.34
C TRP A 62 17.15 34.26 35.50
N ILE A 63 15.99 34.66 36.07
CA ILE A 63 15.93 35.52 37.26
C ILE A 63 16.61 34.84 38.45
N LEU A 64 16.32 33.56 38.71
CA LEU A 64 16.95 32.84 39.82
C LEU A 64 18.47 32.72 39.62
N ALA A 65 18.92 32.37 38.42
CA ALA A 65 20.35 32.26 38.11
C ALA A 65 21.08 33.59 38.27
N THR A 66 20.48 34.71 37.85
CA THR A 66 21.09 36.04 38.01
C THR A 66 21.16 36.47 39.47
N ILE A 67 20.15 36.18 40.29
CA ILE A 67 20.18 36.42 41.75
C ILE A 67 21.29 35.62 42.42
N VAL A 68 21.41 34.32 42.12
CA VAL A 68 22.42 33.45 42.72
C VAL A 68 23.83 33.85 42.28
N MET A 69 24.04 34.10 40.98
CA MET A 69 25.36 34.54 40.49
C MET A 69 25.77 35.90 41.01
N GLY A 70 24.83 36.85 41.14
CA GLY A 70 25.10 38.17 41.70
C GLY A 70 25.59 38.14 43.15
N ALA A 71 25.28 37.07 43.89
CA ALA A 71 25.74 36.87 45.25
C ALA A 71 27.15 36.24 45.36
N VAL A 72 27.66 35.61 44.30
CA VAL A 72 28.87 34.76 44.35
C VAL A 72 29.98 35.21 43.39
N LEU A 73 29.62 35.86 42.27
CA LEU A 73 30.54 36.17 41.17
C LEU A 73 30.75 37.67 40.97
N PRO A 74 31.89 38.10 40.40
CA PRO A 74 32.11 39.48 39.98
C PRO A 74 31.06 39.95 38.97
N THR A 75 30.64 41.22 39.08
CA THR A 75 29.56 41.81 38.27
C THR A 75 29.79 41.66 36.76
N THR A 76 31.03 41.79 36.30
CA THR A 76 31.41 41.62 34.89
C THR A 76 31.12 40.21 34.39
N VAL A 77 31.41 39.18 35.19
CA VAL A 77 31.15 37.77 34.83
C VAL A 77 29.65 37.51 34.82
N THR A 78 28.92 38.03 35.80
CA THR A 78 27.46 37.90 35.89
C THR A 78 26.75 38.47 34.65
N ILE A 79 27.18 39.61 34.10
CA ILE A 79 26.60 40.20 32.88
C ILE A 79 26.83 39.30 31.66
N TRP A 80 28.04 38.78 31.47
CA TRP A 80 28.34 37.89 30.33
C TRP A 80 27.59 36.55 30.42
N VAL A 81 27.47 35.96 31.61
CA VAL A 81 26.71 34.71 31.78
C VAL A 81 25.20 34.95 31.63
N ALA A 82 24.67 36.06 32.15
CA ALA A 82 23.27 36.41 31.99
C ALA A 82 22.88 36.64 30.52
N THR A 83 23.74 37.32 29.75
CA THR A 83 23.53 37.54 28.32
C THR A 83 23.62 36.25 27.51
N ALA A 84 24.57 35.36 27.83
CA ALA A 84 24.67 34.04 27.20
C ALA A 84 23.43 33.17 27.47
N LEU A 85 22.93 33.16 28.72
CA LEU A 85 21.70 32.43 29.08
C LEU A 85 20.46 33.01 28.39
N ALA A 86 20.35 34.34 28.29
CA ALA A 86 19.27 34.99 27.56
C ALA A 86 19.30 34.63 26.07
N ALA A 87 20.48 34.64 25.44
CA ALA A 87 20.63 34.22 24.04
C ALA A 87 20.23 32.75 23.83
N LEU A 88 20.61 31.85 24.74
CA LEU A 88 20.24 30.43 24.68
C LEU A 88 18.72 30.22 24.85
N ALA A 89 18.09 30.97 25.76
CA ALA A 89 16.64 30.97 25.92
C ALA A 89 15.94 31.44 24.64
N VAL A 90 16.39 32.54 24.02
CA VAL A 90 15.82 33.02 22.75
C VAL A 90 15.96 31.97 21.64
N LEU A 91 17.14 31.36 21.49
CA LEU A 91 17.39 30.32 20.48
C LEU A 91 16.53 29.07 20.69
N SER A 92 16.38 28.62 21.93
CA SER A 92 15.53 27.45 22.25
C SER A 92 14.04 27.76 22.07
N THR A 93 13.59 28.96 22.42
CA THR A 93 12.21 29.42 22.13
C THR A 93 11.95 29.41 20.64
N ALA A 94 12.88 29.98 19.86
CA ALA A 94 12.81 30.02 18.41
C ALA A 94 12.76 28.60 17.81
N GLY A 95 13.55 27.67 18.33
CA GLY A 95 13.51 26.25 17.92
C GLY A 95 12.16 25.59 18.16
N ILE A 96 11.52 25.84 19.31
CA ILE A 96 10.17 25.32 19.63
C ILE A 96 9.13 25.97 18.72
N LEU A 97 9.23 27.28 18.48
CA LEU A 97 8.32 28.00 17.61
C LEU A 97 8.40 27.47 16.17
N VAL A 98 9.61 27.28 15.64
CA VAL A 98 9.82 26.69 14.31
C VAL A 98 9.22 25.29 14.26
N LYS A 99 9.46 24.43 15.24
CA LYS A 99 8.90 23.08 15.29
C LYS A 99 7.35 23.08 15.34
N SER A 100 6.74 24.07 16.00
CA SER A 100 5.28 24.21 16.10
C SER A 100 4.62 24.67 14.78
N VAL A 101 5.36 25.42 13.95
CA VAL A 101 4.90 25.93 12.65
C VAL A 101 5.13 24.90 11.53
N VAL A 102 6.11 24.01 11.71
CA VAL A 102 6.37 22.90 10.79
C VAL A 102 5.22 21.90 10.87
N GLU A 103 4.66 21.60 9.71
CA GLU A 103 3.62 20.58 9.58
C GLU A 103 4.20 19.18 9.86
N ASP A 104 3.42 18.36 10.55
CA ASP A 104 3.76 16.97 10.80
C ASP A 104 3.98 16.21 9.47
N ARG A 105 5.08 15.46 9.39
CA ARG A 105 5.49 14.79 8.15
C ARG A 105 4.43 13.80 7.68
N GLY A 106 3.70 13.16 8.60
CA GLY A 106 2.60 12.26 8.29
C GLY A 106 1.46 12.98 7.56
N HIS A 107 0.91 14.01 8.18
CA HIS A 107 -0.16 14.85 7.62
C HIS A 107 0.22 15.48 6.28
N LYS A 108 1.45 16.00 6.17
CA LYS A 108 1.99 16.53 4.90
C LYS A 108 1.98 15.46 3.81
N SER A 109 2.44 14.25 4.12
CA SER A 109 2.57 13.17 3.15
C SER A 109 1.20 12.70 2.67
N VAL A 110 0.24 12.48 3.57
CA VAL A 110 -1.13 12.08 3.20
C VAL A 110 -1.81 13.16 2.36
N ARG A 111 -1.67 14.44 2.71
CA ARG A 111 -2.24 15.54 1.91
C ARG A 111 -1.64 15.61 0.52
N LEU A 112 -0.32 15.46 0.39
CA LEU A 112 0.36 15.49 -0.91
C LEU A 112 -0.09 14.34 -1.80
N GLN A 113 -0.35 13.17 -1.21
CA GLN A 113 -0.81 11.98 -1.91
C GLN A 113 -2.34 11.82 -1.94
N HIS A 114 -3.10 12.82 -1.52
CA HIS A 114 -4.57 12.77 -1.58
C HIS A 114 -5.04 12.62 -3.04
N GLY A 115 -5.92 11.65 -3.28
CA GLY A 115 -6.34 11.25 -4.62
C GLY A 115 -5.43 10.21 -5.29
N GLN A 116 -4.31 9.84 -4.67
CA GLN A 116 -3.40 8.77 -5.09
C GLN A 116 -3.55 7.50 -4.23
N TYR A 117 -4.59 7.44 -3.40
CA TYR A 117 -4.97 6.27 -2.64
C TYR A 117 -6.50 6.19 -2.57
N LEU A 118 -7.03 4.98 -2.47
CA LEU A 118 -8.45 4.68 -2.36
C LEU A 118 -8.69 3.80 -1.13
N LEU A 119 -9.63 4.23 -0.29
CA LEU A 119 -9.99 3.57 0.96
C LEU A 119 -11.20 2.65 0.76
N PRO A 120 -11.42 1.66 1.64
CA PRO A 120 -12.62 0.82 1.58
C PRO A 120 -13.94 1.60 1.61
N ALA A 121 -13.94 2.77 2.28
CA ALA A 121 -15.09 3.68 2.34
C ALA A 121 -15.40 4.37 1.00
N ASP A 122 -14.49 4.36 0.01
CA ASP A 122 -14.71 4.96 -1.32
C ASP A 122 -15.52 4.04 -2.26
N PHE A 123 -15.85 2.82 -1.81
CA PHE A 123 -16.51 1.81 -2.63
C PHE A 123 -17.87 1.41 -2.03
N ASP A 124 -18.85 1.23 -2.91
CA ASP A 124 -20.08 0.54 -2.56
C ASP A 124 -19.90 -0.98 -2.59
N GLU A 125 -20.80 -1.68 -1.94
CA GLU A 125 -20.72 -3.12 -1.71
C GLU A 125 -20.45 -3.98 -2.98
N PRO A 126 -21.07 -3.73 -4.16
CA PRO A 126 -20.72 -4.47 -5.37
C PRO A 126 -19.29 -4.20 -5.88
N ALA A 127 -18.85 -2.93 -5.86
CA ALA A 127 -17.49 -2.57 -6.24
C ALA A 127 -16.49 -3.18 -5.25
N ALA A 128 -16.86 -3.21 -3.97
CA ALA A 128 -15.99 -3.73 -2.92
C ALA A 128 -15.67 -5.21 -3.10
N ARG A 129 -16.66 -6.02 -3.49
CA ARG A 129 -16.47 -7.44 -3.78
C ARG A 129 -15.56 -7.68 -4.99
N LEU A 130 -15.74 -6.92 -6.07
CA LEU A 130 -14.90 -7.05 -7.28
C LEU A 130 -13.46 -6.66 -6.98
N LEU A 131 -13.24 -5.58 -6.24
CA LEU A 131 -11.90 -5.15 -5.89
C LEU A 131 -11.20 -6.16 -4.96
N THR A 132 -11.92 -6.72 -3.98
CA THR A 132 -11.37 -7.77 -3.09
C THR A 132 -10.93 -9.01 -3.87
N ARG A 133 -11.68 -9.40 -4.91
CA ARG A 133 -11.29 -10.49 -5.82
C ARG A 133 -10.01 -10.17 -6.57
N ALA A 134 -9.92 -8.97 -7.15
CA ALA A 134 -8.72 -8.50 -7.86
C ALA A 134 -7.49 -8.43 -6.95
N GLN A 135 -7.64 -7.87 -5.74
CA GLN A 135 -6.58 -7.80 -4.74
C GLN A 135 -6.06 -9.18 -4.37
N ARG A 136 -6.96 -10.17 -4.18
CA ARG A 136 -6.56 -11.54 -3.87
C ARG A 136 -5.77 -12.17 -5.01
N ALA A 137 -6.19 -11.97 -6.26
CA ALA A 137 -5.49 -12.48 -7.42
C ALA A 137 -4.10 -11.85 -7.58
N VAL A 138 -3.98 -10.54 -7.42
CA VAL A 138 -2.69 -9.84 -7.48
C VAL A 138 -1.77 -10.29 -6.35
N LYS A 139 -2.30 -10.36 -5.11
CA LYS A 139 -1.54 -10.82 -3.95
C LYS A 139 -1.00 -12.24 -4.13
N SER A 140 -1.82 -13.17 -4.63
CA SER A 140 -1.38 -14.54 -4.83
C SER A 140 -0.31 -14.68 -5.91
N VAL A 141 -0.31 -13.82 -6.94
CA VAL A 141 0.77 -13.77 -7.93
C VAL A 141 2.05 -13.22 -7.35
N LEU A 142 1.98 -12.10 -6.62
CA LEU A 142 3.17 -11.45 -6.06
C LEU A 142 3.81 -12.28 -4.93
N GLU A 143 3.02 -13.06 -4.19
CA GLU A 143 3.52 -13.94 -3.13
C GLU A 143 4.06 -15.29 -3.64
N ALA A 144 3.78 -15.66 -4.90
CA ALA A 144 4.22 -16.93 -5.47
C ALA A 144 5.74 -17.01 -5.58
N THR A 145 6.30 -18.20 -5.36
CA THR A 145 7.76 -18.42 -5.37
C THR A 145 8.32 -18.34 -6.78
N VAL A 146 7.54 -18.77 -7.79
CA VAL A 146 7.90 -18.59 -9.21
C VAL A 146 8.08 -17.13 -9.61
N THR A 147 7.27 -16.23 -9.04
CA THR A 147 7.42 -14.77 -9.21
C THR A 147 8.68 -14.33 -8.48
N ARG A 148 8.79 -14.54 -7.15
CA ARG A 148 9.97 -14.11 -6.37
C ARG A 148 11.34 -14.62 -6.86
N ARG A 149 11.38 -15.68 -7.67
CA ARG A 149 12.60 -16.24 -8.28
C ARG A 149 12.88 -15.71 -9.70
N GLY A 150 12.08 -14.79 -10.25
CA GLY A 150 12.26 -14.25 -11.59
C GLY A 150 11.98 -15.23 -12.73
N LEU A 151 11.22 -16.29 -12.48
CA LEU A 151 10.89 -17.30 -13.49
C LEU A 151 9.76 -16.83 -14.41
N LEU A 152 8.96 -15.88 -13.95
CA LEU A 152 7.99 -15.10 -14.71
C LEU A 152 8.61 -13.70 -14.89
N ASP A 153 8.43 -13.02 -16.03
CA ASP A 153 9.04 -11.70 -16.33
C ASP A 153 8.89 -10.71 -15.15
N ASP A 154 9.90 -10.65 -14.28
CA ASP A 154 9.71 -10.22 -12.90
C ASP A 154 9.48 -8.71 -12.79
N MET A 155 10.22 -7.95 -13.59
CA MET A 155 10.05 -6.50 -13.71
C MET A 155 8.67 -6.11 -14.25
N GLN A 156 8.04 -6.94 -15.10
CA GLN A 156 6.71 -6.62 -15.60
C GLN A 156 5.66 -6.91 -14.53
N ASN A 157 5.76 -8.03 -13.81
CA ASN A 157 4.74 -8.39 -12.82
C ASN A 157 4.71 -7.44 -11.61
N GLU A 158 5.87 -7.03 -11.09
CA GLU A 158 5.94 -6.14 -9.92
C GLU A 158 5.46 -4.71 -10.21
N LEU A 159 5.54 -4.25 -11.46
CA LEU A 159 5.14 -2.90 -11.86
C LEU A 159 3.73 -2.88 -12.46
N VAL A 160 3.44 -3.81 -13.38
CA VAL A 160 2.18 -3.84 -14.13
C VAL A 160 1.02 -4.29 -13.25
N LEU A 161 1.17 -5.28 -12.36
CA LEU A 161 0.03 -5.75 -11.56
C LEU A 161 -0.49 -4.68 -10.59
N PRO A 162 0.36 -3.91 -9.88
CA PRO A 162 -0.11 -2.75 -9.11
C PRO A 162 -0.76 -1.66 -9.96
N GLU A 163 -0.26 -1.40 -11.18
CA GLU A 163 -0.89 -0.46 -12.13
C GLU A 163 -2.29 -0.95 -12.51
N GLN A 164 -2.42 -2.21 -12.94
CA GLN A 164 -3.71 -2.78 -13.33
C GLN A 164 -4.71 -2.80 -12.16
N LEU A 165 -4.24 -3.08 -10.94
CA LEU A 165 -5.08 -3.03 -9.75
C LEU A 165 -5.55 -1.60 -9.45
N TRP A 166 -4.68 -0.62 -9.60
CA TRP A 166 -5.01 0.80 -9.42
C TRP A 166 -6.05 1.25 -10.46
N ASP A 167 -5.87 0.92 -11.73
CA ASP A 167 -6.83 1.25 -12.80
C ASP A 167 -8.21 0.63 -12.52
N VAL A 168 -8.25 -0.64 -12.13
CA VAL A 168 -9.50 -1.32 -11.74
C VAL A 168 -10.15 -0.59 -10.55
N ALA A 169 -9.38 -0.22 -9.54
CA ALA A 169 -9.88 0.50 -8.37
C ALA A 169 -10.44 1.90 -8.75
N GLN A 170 -9.78 2.63 -9.64
CA GLN A 170 -10.26 3.93 -10.11
C GLN A 170 -11.61 3.82 -10.82
N VAL A 171 -11.74 2.88 -11.76
CA VAL A 171 -13.00 2.67 -12.49
C VAL A 171 -14.10 2.20 -11.54
N LEU A 172 -13.80 1.29 -10.61
CA LEU A 172 -14.77 0.82 -9.62
C LEU A 172 -15.28 1.97 -8.72
N ARG A 173 -14.40 2.88 -8.30
CA ARG A 173 -14.81 4.08 -7.56
C ARG A 173 -15.72 4.97 -8.40
N GLU A 174 -15.36 5.22 -9.65
CA GLU A 174 -16.20 6.04 -10.53
C GLU A 174 -17.60 5.43 -10.70
N GLN A 175 -17.69 4.10 -10.86
CA GLN A 175 -18.96 3.39 -10.87
C GLN A 175 -19.74 3.56 -9.56
N THR A 176 -19.08 3.49 -8.39
CA THR A 176 -19.70 3.74 -7.08
C THR A 176 -20.31 5.14 -7.02
N VAL A 177 -19.56 6.18 -7.42
CA VAL A 177 -20.02 7.58 -7.44
C VAL A 177 -21.20 7.75 -8.40
N LEU A 178 -21.12 7.19 -9.61
CA LEU A 178 -22.20 7.24 -10.60
C LEU A 178 -23.47 6.55 -10.09
N ARG A 179 -23.36 5.38 -9.44
CA ARG A 179 -24.50 4.69 -8.81
C ARG A 179 -25.11 5.50 -7.68
N ALA A 180 -24.29 6.17 -6.86
CA ALA A 180 -24.77 7.05 -5.80
C ALA A 180 -25.58 8.22 -6.38
N ARG A 181 -25.01 8.92 -7.37
CA ARG A 181 -25.69 10.02 -8.07
C ARG A 181 -27.00 9.60 -8.74
N GLN A 182 -27.03 8.44 -9.40
CA GLN A 182 -28.25 7.91 -10.00
C GLN A 182 -29.33 7.61 -8.94
N ARG A 183 -28.95 7.08 -7.78
CA ARG A 183 -29.86 6.84 -6.65
C ARG A 183 -30.41 8.16 -6.07
N ASP A 184 -29.59 9.20 -5.99
CA ASP A 184 -30.03 10.51 -5.50
C ASP A 184 -31.02 11.17 -6.47
N ILE A 185 -30.73 11.13 -7.78
CA ILE A 185 -31.63 11.66 -8.82
C ILE A 185 -32.96 10.92 -8.82
N ALA A 186 -32.93 9.58 -8.72
CA ALA A 186 -34.14 8.76 -8.67
C ALA A 186 -35.01 9.00 -7.42
N ARG A 187 -34.40 9.45 -6.31
CA ARG A 187 -35.15 9.86 -5.11
C ARG A 187 -35.80 11.25 -5.24
N GLY A 188 -35.26 12.11 -6.10
CA GLY A 188 -35.73 13.50 -6.27
C GLY A 188 -36.77 13.71 -7.36
N MET A 189 -36.99 12.75 -8.27
CA MET A 189 -37.95 12.86 -9.37
C MET A 189 -38.66 11.52 -9.63
N ALA A 190 -39.98 11.53 -9.77
CA ALA A 190 -40.80 10.36 -10.07
C ALA A 190 -41.58 10.56 -11.38
N THR A 191 -40.98 10.26 -12.54
CA THR A 191 -41.69 10.26 -13.84
C THR A 191 -41.02 9.35 -14.89
N ALA A 192 -41.80 8.88 -15.86
CA ALA A 192 -41.36 8.09 -17.02
C ALA A 192 -40.32 8.79 -17.91
N GLU A 193 -40.27 10.13 -17.86
CA GLU A 193 -39.26 10.97 -18.51
C GLU A 193 -37.86 10.78 -17.91
N LEU A 194 -37.77 10.32 -16.65
CA LEU A 194 -36.50 9.99 -16.03
C LEU A 194 -35.89 8.71 -16.61
N ASP A 195 -36.71 7.72 -16.96
CA ASP A 195 -36.23 6.46 -17.53
C ASP A 195 -35.73 6.63 -18.97
N THR A 196 -36.29 7.55 -19.75
CA THR A 196 -35.76 7.89 -21.09
C THR A 196 -34.39 8.56 -21.01
N VAL A 197 -34.13 9.39 -19.99
CA VAL A 197 -32.83 10.05 -19.78
C VAL A 197 -31.79 9.15 -19.11
N LEU A 198 -32.20 8.37 -18.09
CA LEU A 198 -31.28 7.51 -17.33
C LEU A 198 -31.02 6.15 -18.00
N GLY A 199 -31.89 5.68 -18.90
CA GLY A 199 -31.75 4.40 -19.58
C GLY A 199 -30.38 4.21 -20.27
N PRO A 200 -29.93 5.14 -21.13
CA PRO A 200 -28.59 5.09 -21.73
C PRO A 200 -27.46 5.08 -20.69
N GLN A 201 -27.56 5.89 -19.63
CA GLN A 201 -26.53 5.98 -18.58
C GLN A 201 -26.42 4.69 -17.77
N ARG A 202 -27.56 4.06 -17.43
CA ARG A 202 -27.60 2.76 -16.75
C ARG A 202 -26.99 1.66 -17.63
N ARG A 203 -27.27 1.66 -18.93
CA ARG A 203 -26.66 0.72 -19.89
C ARG A 203 -25.15 0.91 -19.99
N ALA A 204 -24.67 2.15 -20.13
CA ALA A 204 -23.24 2.45 -20.16
C ALA A 204 -22.53 1.97 -18.88
N LEU A 205 -23.13 2.25 -17.72
CA LEU A 205 -22.63 1.78 -16.43
C LEU A 205 -22.59 0.25 -16.33
N ALA A 206 -23.64 -0.44 -16.79
CA ALA A 206 -23.69 -1.90 -16.80
C ALA A 206 -22.61 -2.51 -17.71
N LEU A 207 -22.37 -1.91 -18.88
CA LEU A 207 -21.30 -2.33 -19.79
C LEU A 207 -19.92 -2.13 -19.16
N SER A 208 -19.70 -1.00 -18.47
CA SER A 208 -18.46 -0.73 -17.73
C SER A 208 -18.25 -1.76 -16.61
N VAL A 209 -19.29 -2.08 -15.83
CA VAL A 209 -19.21 -3.12 -14.78
C VAL A 209 -18.83 -4.48 -15.38
N ALA A 210 -19.48 -4.87 -16.48
CA ALA A 210 -19.18 -6.13 -17.15
C ALA A 210 -17.75 -6.18 -17.72
N ALA A 211 -17.24 -5.05 -18.22
CA ALA A 211 -15.85 -4.96 -18.70
C ALA A 211 -14.85 -5.13 -17.54
N ILE A 212 -15.08 -4.49 -16.39
CA ILE A 212 -14.23 -4.65 -15.22
C ILE A 212 -14.30 -6.06 -14.65
N ASP A 213 -15.48 -6.68 -14.58
CA ASP A 213 -15.59 -8.07 -14.12
C ASP A 213 -14.80 -9.04 -15.03
N ARG A 214 -14.83 -8.84 -16.36
CA ARG A 214 -13.96 -9.59 -17.29
C ARG A 214 -12.47 -9.36 -17.02
N LYS A 215 -12.05 -8.11 -16.78
CA LYS A 215 -10.66 -7.78 -16.44
C LYS A 215 -10.22 -8.47 -15.14
N VAL A 216 -11.07 -8.48 -14.11
CA VAL A 216 -10.82 -9.20 -12.86
C VAL A 216 -10.74 -10.72 -13.09
N ALA A 217 -11.61 -11.28 -13.92
CA ALA A 217 -11.56 -12.70 -14.28
C ALA A 217 -10.24 -13.07 -14.99
N LEU A 218 -9.70 -12.20 -15.84
CA LEU A 218 -8.37 -12.41 -16.45
C LEU A 218 -7.25 -12.40 -15.41
N LEU A 219 -7.30 -11.50 -14.42
CA LEU A 219 -6.35 -11.49 -13.30
C LEU A 219 -6.44 -12.78 -12.47
N GLU A 220 -7.64 -13.27 -12.19
CA GLU A 220 -7.87 -14.53 -11.47
C GLU A 220 -7.36 -15.75 -12.25
N GLN A 221 -7.58 -15.79 -13.57
CA GLN A 221 -7.03 -16.83 -14.44
C GLN A 221 -5.52 -16.80 -14.45
N TYR A 222 -4.90 -15.62 -14.51
CA TYR A 222 -3.46 -15.48 -14.42
C TYR A 222 -2.93 -15.99 -13.08
N ALA A 223 -3.54 -15.57 -11.98
CA ALA A 223 -3.22 -16.06 -10.64
C ALA A 223 -3.28 -17.58 -10.53
N THR A 224 -4.29 -18.20 -11.13
CA THR A 224 -4.44 -19.67 -11.16
C THR A 224 -3.29 -20.34 -11.91
N ARG A 225 -2.85 -19.78 -13.05
CA ARG A 225 -1.71 -20.30 -13.82
C ARG A 225 -0.39 -20.13 -13.06
N VAL A 226 -0.20 -19.00 -12.39
CA VAL A 226 0.99 -18.76 -11.53
C VAL A 226 1.03 -19.76 -10.38
N GLN A 227 -0.11 -20.04 -9.73
CA GLN A 227 -0.19 -21.06 -8.68
C GLN A 227 0.11 -22.47 -9.19
N ALA A 228 -0.34 -22.82 -10.39
CA ALA A 228 -0.01 -24.10 -11.02
C ALA A 228 1.50 -24.22 -11.31
N ALA A 229 2.12 -23.13 -11.81
CA ALA A 229 3.57 -23.08 -11.99
C ALA A 229 4.33 -23.18 -10.65
N ASP A 230 3.84 -22.52 -9.59
CA ASP A 230 4.42 -22.62 -8.25
C ASP A 230 4.32 -24.03 -7.67
N ALA A 231 3.21 -24.72 -7.92
CA ALA A 231 3.05 -26.12 -7.53
C ALA A 231 4.01 -27.04 -8.30
N ALA A 232 4.18 -26.83 -9.60
CA ALA A 232 5.13 -27.59 -10.41
C ALA A 232 6.59 -27.33 -9.97
N LEU A 233 6.95 -26.09 -9.62
CA LEU A 233 8.27 -25.76 -9.06
C LEU A 233 8.52 -26.47 -7.73
N ARG A 234 7.52 -26.52 -6.85
CA ARG A 234 7.62 -27.23 -5.57
C ARG A 234 7.77 -28.74 -5.74
N ALA A 235 7.09 -29.32 -6.73
CA ALA A 235 7.23 -30.72 -7.07
C ALA A 235 8.64 -31.03 -7.63
N GLU A 236 9.18 -30.17 -8.50
CA GLU A 236 10.54 -30.34 -9.04
C GLU A 236 11.60 -30.30 -7.93
N ALA A 237 11.46 -29.39 -6.97
CA ALA A 237 12.35 -29.32 -5.82
C ALA A 237 12.29 -30.60 -4.95
N ALA A 238 11.11 -31.20 -4.78
CA ALA A 238 10.94 -32.44 -4.03
C ALA A 238 11.57 -33.67 -4.73
N LEU A 239 11.52 -33.72 -6.06
CA LEU A 239 12.22 -34.76 -6.82
C LEU A 239 13.73 -34.62 -6.73
N ALA A 240 14.27 -33.39 -6.83
CA ALA A 240 15.71 -33.16 -6.70
C ALA A 240 16.25 -33.60 -5.32
N ASP A 241 15.48 -33.40 -4.26
CA ASP A 241 15.81 -33.93 -2.93
C ASP A 241 15.75 -35.48 -2.91
N SER A 242 14.78 -36.08 -3.60
CA SER A 242 14.67 -37.55 -3.73
C SER A 242 15.85 -38.17 -4.49
N ASP A 243 16.31 -37.54 -5.57
CA ASP A 243 17.51 -37.96 -6.31
C ASP A 243 18.75 -38.00 -5.40
N ARG A 244 18.85 -37.06 -4.44
CA ARG A 244 19.94 -37.04 -3.46
C ARG A 244 19.88 -38.21 -2.49
N TYR A 245 18.67 -38.64 -2.09
CA TYR A 245 18.49 -39.86 -1.29
C TYR A 245 18.80 -41.12 -2.12
N LEU A 246 18.46 -41.14 -3.41
CA LEU A 246 18.80 -42.24 -4.32
C LEU A 246 20.31 -42.33 -4.57
N ASP A 247 21.03 -41.23 -4.75
CA ASP A 247 22.50 -41.21 -4.86
C ASP A 247 23.14 -41.72 -3.55
N LEU A 248 22.59 -41.35 -2.39
CA LEU A 248 23.03 -41.89 -1.11
C LEU A 248 22.76 -43.41 -1.03
N LEU A 249 21.60 -43.88 -1.49
CA LEU A 249 21.24 -45.29 -1.50
C LEU A 249 22.13 -46.10 -2.46
N ALA A 250 22.40 -45.59 -3.66
CA ALA A 250 23.24 -46.20 -4.68
C ALA A 250 24.70 -46.33 -4.22
N ARG A 251 25.19 -45.38 -3.42
CA ARG A 251 26.51 -45.46 -2.77
C ARG A 251 26.55 -46.49 -1.65
N THR A 252 25.41 -46.83 -1.04
CA THR A 252 25.32 -47.82 0.04
C THR A 252 24.96 -49.24 -0.42
N GLU A 253 24.22 -49.42 -1.52
CA GLU A 253 23.87 -50.72 -2.11
C GLU A 253 23.94 -50.71 -3.67
N PRO A 254 24.97 -51.32 -4.29
CA PRO A 254 25.18 -51.20 -5.73
C PRO A 254 24.38 -52.16 -6.63
N LEU A 255 23.61 -53.13 -6.11
CA LEU A 255 23.34 -54.37 -6.86
C LEU A 255 21.87 -54.77 -7.11
N HIS A 256 20.85 -53.96 -6.81
CA HIS A 256 19.45 -54.44 -6.98
C HIS A 256 18.36 -53.51 -7.54
N ASN A 257 18.59 -52.22 -7.81
CA ASN A 257 17.47 -51.28 -8.07
C ASN A 257 17.54 -50.46 -9.38
N ASN A 258 17.96 -51.06 -10.51
CA ASN A 258 17.93 -50.37 -11.82
C ASN A 258 16.52 -49.97 -12.27
N THR A 259 15.51 -50.81 -12.03
CA THR A 259 14.11 -50.51 -12.40
C THR A 259 13.51 -49.36 -11.59
N LEU A 260 13.93 -49.23 -10.33
CA LEU A 260 13.54 -48.13 -9.46
C LEU A 260 14.13 -46.81 -9.97
N LEU A 261 15.41 -46.82 -10.37
CA LEU A 261 16.08 -45.66 -10.96
C LEU A 261 15.45 -45.22 -12.30
N GLU A 262 15.07 -46.15 -13.16
CA GLU A 262 14.39 -45.87 -14.43
C GLU A 262 13.03 -45.19 -14.22
N ASN A 263 12.17 -45.73 -13.33
CA ASN A 263 10.86 -45.15 -13.04
C ASN A 263 10.95 -43.72 -12.49
N PHE A 264 11.91 -43.44 -11.60
CA PHE A 264 12.12 -42.09 -11.06
C PHE A 264 12.66 -41.11 -12.13
N THR A 265 13.48 -41.59 -13.06
CA THR A 265 14.00 -40.77 -14.17
C THR A 265 12.89 -40.38 -15.15
N ASP A 266 11.97 -41.30 -15.44
CA ASP A 266 10.79 -41.05 -16.27
C ASP A 266 9.83 -40.06 -15.59
N GLU A 267 9.59 -40.22 -14.28
CA GLU A 267 8.77 -39.31 -13.49
C GLU A 267 9.37 -37.89 -13.43
N ALA A 268 10.69 -37.78 -13.25
CA ALA A 268 11.41 -36.50 -13.29
C ALA A 268 11.31 -35.81 -14.66
N THR A 269 11.39 -36.58 -15.75
CA THR A 269 11.27 -36.04 -17.11
C THR A 269 9.86 -35.53 -17.38
N ALA A 270 8.83 -36.32 -17.03
CA ALA A 270 7.43 -35.93 -17.17
C ALA A 270 7.08 -34.67 -16.33
N LEU A 271 7.63 -34.57 -15.12
CA LEU A 271 7.43 -33.41 -14.26
C LEU A 271 8.11 -32.16 -14.84
N ARG A 272 9.33 -32.28 -15.39
CA ARG A 272 10.05 -31.15 -15.98
C ARG A 272 9.36 -30.61 -17.23
N GLU A 273 8.78 -31.49 -18.04
CA GLU A 273 7.94 -31.07 -19.16
C GLU A 273 6.68 -30.32 -18.67
N THR A 274 6.03 -30.84 -17.63
CA THR A 274 4.86 -30.20 -17.02
C THR A 274 5.21 -28.82 -16.45
N PHE A 275 6.35 -28.69 -15.77
CA PHE A 275 6.86 -27.41 -15.27
C PHE A 275 7.10 -26.41 -16.41
N THR A 276 7.84 -26.80 -17.45
CA THR A 276 8.12 -25.95 -18.62
C THR A 276 6.82 -25.48 -19.29
N ARG A 277 5.85 -26.38 -19.45
CA ARG A 277 4.53 -26.07 -20.01
C ARG A 277 3.76 -25.08 -19.13
N SER A 278 3.80 -25.27 -17.81
CA SER A 278 3.13 -24.38 -16.84
C SER A 278 3.70 -22.96 -16.83
N ILE A 279 5.04 -22.82 -16.86
CA ILE A 279 5.72 -21.52 -16.95
C ILE A 279 5.39 -20.80 -18.26
N THR A 280 5.40 -21.54 -19.37
CA THR A 280 5.06 -20.98 -20.69
C THR A 280 3.60 -20.49 -20.74
N ALA A 281 2.67 -21.27 -20.18
CA ALA A 281 1.26 -20.91 -20.08
C ALA A 281 1.00 -19.71 -19.14
N ALA A 282 1.78 -19.59 -18.05
CA ALA A 282 1.73 -18.44 -17.16
C ALA A 282 2.27 -17.18 -17.85
N ARG A 283 3.44 -17.26 -18.52
CA ARG A 283 4.03 -16.14 -19.27
C ARG A 283 3.10 -15.65 -20.38
N SER A 284 2.44 -16.55 -21.12
CA SER A 284 1.50 -16.15 -22.17
C SER A 284 0.27 -15.42 -21.60
N ALA A 285 -0.27 -15.86 -20.46
CA ALA A 285 -1.34 -15.13 -19.77
C ALA A 285 -0.88 -13.73 -19.29
N GLY A 286 0.33 -13.62 -18.74
CA GLY A 286 0.88 -12.33 -18.33
C GLY A 286 0.92 -11.32 -19.48
N LYS A 287 1.35 -11.76 -20.68
CA LYS A 287 1.36 -10.92 -21.88
C LYS A 287 -0.03 -10.42 -22.30
N THR A 288 -1.08 -11.23 -22.10
CA THR A 288 -2.46 -10.78 -22.39
C THR A 288 -2.97 -9.72 -21.42
N LEU A 289 -2.39 -9.61 -20.22
CA LEU A 289 -2.74 -8.54 -19.27
C LEU A 289 -2.09 -7.19 -19.61
N THR A 290 -0.95 -7.21 -20.33
CA THR A 290 -0.17 -6.00 -20.68
C THR A 290 -0.66 -5.29 -21.94
N LEU A 291 -1.45 -5.96 -22.79
CA LEU A 291 -1.95 -5.36 -24.03
C LEU A 291 -3.28 -4.65 -23.73
N PRO A 292 -3.34 -3.30 -23.74
CA PRO A 292 -4.62 -2.62 -23.78
C PRO A 292 -5.29 -2.96 -25.12
N GLU A 293 -6.55 -3.41 -25.07
CA GLU A 293 -7.45 -3.24 -26.23
C GLU A 293 -7.92 -1.79 -26.30
#